data_AF-A0A0R3X7I9-F1
#
_entry.id   AF-A0A0R3X7I9-F1
#
_cell.length_a   1.000
_cell.length_b   1.000
_cell.length_c   1.000
_cell.angle_alpha   90.00
_cell.angle_beta   90.00
_cell.angle_gamma   90.00
#
_symmetry.space_group_name_H-M   'P 1'
#
loop_
_entity.id
_entity.type
_entity.pdbx_description
1 polymer ?
#
loop_
_entity_poly.entity_id
_entity_poly.type
_entity_poly.pdbx_seq_one_letter_code
_entity_poly.pdbx_strand_id
1 'polypeptide(L)'
;MDKWMSNLPEDLAKVPLSLLAIPGSHNSCSYCINGESELSQDNEAFLALMLLGKFGKSLSARWGRTQSVGLSEQLAAGIRYFDLRVIRRDIDDLCYFVHGQFAKEVSEELVSIRSFLQEHPKEVVLLDFNHLYSFFTPDSASFLEKTIVGVSNHRVEVYAGLMTFYVLSFMQVFGSMLFPRSECIPSLNDLWDGAFQVICFLHAQTESPVMWTCEKISSPWPNTVDVDNLILFLNLHPPWVFVTFENLSSYNVTKWSGAIGQRIGSW
;
A
#
# COMPACT_ATOMS: atom_id res chain seq x y z
N MET A 1 9.11 19.81 -0.68
CA MET A 1 10.01 18.80 -1.27
C MET A 1 9.26 18.03 -2.35
N ASP A 2 8.42 18.74 -3.09
CA ASP A 2 7.41 18.19 -3.99
C ASP A 2 7.97 17.76 -5.35
N LYS A 3 9.21 18.13 -5.68
CA LYS A 3 9.85 17.83 -6.97
C LYS A 3 11.21 17.15 -6.83
N TRP A 4 11.38 16.31 -5.81
CA TRP A 4 12.71 15.80 -5.49
C TRP A 4 13.21 14.77 -6.52
N MET A 5 12.33 13.92 -7.07
CA MET A 5 12.71 12.96 -8.11
C MET A 5 13.15 13.69 -9.40
N SER A 6 12.44 14.76 -9.74
CA SER A 6 12.74 15.64 -10.87
C SER A 6 14.12 16.31 -10.78
N ASN A 7 14.61 16.51 -9.56
CA ASN A 7 15.86 17.21 -9.26
C ASN A 7 17.03 16.26 -8.96
N LEU A 8 16.84 14.95 -9.10
CA LEU A 8 17.93 13.98 -8.94
C LEU A 8 19.01 14.19 -10.02
N PRO A 9 20.28 13.93 -9.70
CA PRO A 9 21.33 13.79 -10.71
C PRO A 9 20.94 12.78 -11.79
N GLU A 10 21.32 13.06 -13.04
CA GLU A 10 20.92 12.25 -14.20
C GLU A 10 21.32 10.77 -14.07
N ASP A 11 22.47 10.48 -13.48
CA ASP A 11 22.95 9.12 -13.26
C ASP A 11 22.06 8.35 -12.27
N LEU A 12 21.46 9.03 -11.28
CA LEU A 12 20.51 8.42 -10.34
C LEU A 12 19.12 8.22 -10.97
N ALA A 13 18.75 9.02 -11.98
CA ALA A 13 17.49 8.80 -12.69
C ALA A 13 17.52 7.56 -13.61
N LYS A 14 18.72 7.08 -13.96
CA LYS A 14 18.96 5.90 -14.83
C LYS A 14 19.05 4.58 -14.08
N VAL A 15 19.28 4.60 -12.76
CA VAL A 15 19.32 3.35 -11.99
C VAL A 15 17.89 2.85 -11.72
N PRO A 16 17.68 1.52 -11.57
CA PRO A 16 16.38 0.99 -11.18
C PRO A 16 15.85 1.66 -9.92
N LEU A 17 14.54 1.92 -9.86
CA LEU A 17 13.86 2.52 -8.70
C LEU A 17 14.17 1.78 -7.40
N SER A 18 14.39 0.47 -7.50
CA SER A 18 14.74 -0.35 -6.36
C SER A 18 16.02 0.15 -5.70
N LEU A 19 17.01 0.66 -6.45
CA LEU A 19 18.27 1.22 -5.95
C LEU A 19 18.16 2.64 -5.37
N LEU A 20 16.97 3.26 -5.40
CA LEU A 20 16.74 4.59 -4.84
C LEU A 20 16.19 4.50 -3.42
N ALA A 21 16.64 5.42 -2.56
CA ALA A 21 16.00 5.65 -1.27
C ALA A 21 14.71 6.47 -1.49
N ILE A 22 13.56 5.81 -1.45
CA ILE A 22 12.25 6.44 -1.68
C ILE A 22 11.51 6.53 -0.34
N PRO A 23 11.17 7.73 0.15
CA PRO A 23 10.45 7.90 1.41
C PRO A 23 9.00 7.42 1.28
N GLY A 24 8.53 6.71 2.31
CA GLY A 24 7.21 6.11 2.37
C GLY A 24 6.45 6.35 3.67
N SER A 25 5.14 6.18 3.63
CA SER A 25 4.23 6.25 4.78
C SER A 25 3.52 4.91 4.98
N HIS A 26 3.48 4.44 6.22
CA HIS A 26 2.74 3.25 6.64
C HIS A 26 1.28 3.60 6.97
N ASN A 27 0.33 2.79 6.51
CA ASN A 27 -1.11 3.04 6.59
C ASN A 27 -1.47 4.49 6.24
N SER A 28 -1.09 4.89 5.02
CA SER A 28 -0.98 6.29 4.60
C SER A 28 -2.28 7.10 4.74
N CYS A 29 -3.42 6.43 4.59
CA CYS A 29 -4.75 7.04 4.62
C CYS A 29 -5.39 7.03 6.02
N SER A 30 -4.67 6.64 7.08
CA SER A 30 -5.21 6.57 8.45
C SER A 30 -5.44 7.95 9.10
N TYR A 31 -5.02 9.04 8.47
CA TYR A 31 -4.98 10.37 9.06
C TYR A 31 -6.34 10.92 9.49
N CYS A 32 -7.43 10.48 8.87
CA CYS A 32 -8.80 10.91 9.18
C CYS A 32 -9.48 10.06 10.26
N ILE A 33 -8.89 8.92 10.64
CA ILE A 33 -9.46 8.01 11.65
C ILE A 33 -9.54 8.72 13.01
N ASN A 34 -10.70 8.63 13.64
CA ASN A 34 -10.95 9.21 14.95
C ASN A 34 -12.01 8.39 15.73
N GLY A 35 -12.33 8.80 16.96
CA GLY A 35 -13.25 8.08 17.85
C GLY A 35 -14.69 7.97 17.34
N GLU A 36 -15.08 8.74 16.32
CA GLU A 36 -16.40 8.65 15.69
C GLU A 36 -16.43 7.69 14.49
N SER A 37 -15.27 7.43 13.86
CA SER A 37 -15.15 6.53 12.71
C SER A 37 -15.73 5.15 13.01
N GLU A 38 -16.36 4.53 12.01
CA GLU A 38 -16.89 3.17 12.12
C GLU A 38 -15.75 2.17 12.25
N LEU A 39 -15.92 1.15 13.11
CA LEU A 39 -14.98 0.05 13.21
C LEU A 39 -15.03 -0.77 11.91
N SER A 40 -13.86 -1.20 11.44
CA SER A 40 -13.72 -2.10 10.30
C SER A 40 -13.30 -3.48 10.75
N GLN A 41 -13.63 -4.49 9.94
CA GLN A 41 -13.42 -5.90 10.25
C GLN A 41 -12.02 -6.40 9.86
N ASP A 42 -11.09 -5.49 9.57
CA ASP A 42 -9.69 -5.78 9.22
C ASP A 42 -8.81 -6.11 10.44
N ASN A 43 -9.41 -6.16 11.62
CA ASN A 43 -8.74 -6.44 12.88
C ASN A 43 -9.50 -7.50 13.69
N GLU A 44 -8.79 -8.50 14.21
CA GLU A 44 -9.36 -9.57 15.07
C GLU A 44 -10.02 -9.02 16.34
N ALA A 45 -9.57 -7.87 16.84
CA ALA A 45 -10.17 -7.19 17.99
C ALA A 45 -11.55 -6.57 17.67
N PHE A 46 -12.02 -6.58 16.42
CA PHE A 46 -13.27 -5.94 15.98
C PHE A 46 -14.47 -6.26 16.88
N LEU A 47 -14.74 -7.55 17.14
CA LEU A 47 -15.87 -7.97 17.97
C LEU A 47 -15.77 -7.42 19.40
N ALA A 48 -14.59 -7.50 20.01
CA ALA A 48 -14.36 -6.99 21.35
C ALA A 48 -14.51 -5.46 21.41
N LEU A 49 -13.97 -4.73 20.42
CA LEU A 49 -14.08 -3.28 20.33
C LEU A 49 -15.53 -2.84 20.10
N MET A 50 -16.32 -3.59 19.32
CA MET A 50 -17.75 -3.31 19.14
C MET A 50 -18.51 -3.41 20.47
N LEU A 51 -18.25 -4.42 21.30
CA LEU A 51 -18.89 -4.59 22.62
C LEU A 51 -18.58 -3.42 23.57
N LEU A 52 -17.44 -2.75 23.38
CA LEU A 52 -17.04 -1.57 24.15
C LEU A 52 -17.67 -0.25 23.63
N GLY A 53 -18.43 -0.30 22.53
CA GLY A 53 -19.12 0.86 21.96
C GLY A 53 -18.19 2.05 21.66
N LYS A 54 -18.58 3.25 22.08
CA LYS A 54 -17.79 4.49 21.85
C LYS A 54 -16.38 4.43 22.44
N PHE A 55 -16.21 3.73 23.56
CA PHE A 55 -14.89 3.54 24.17
C PHE A 55 -14.00 2.68 23.25
N GLY A 56 -14.54 1.58 22.71
CA GLY A 56 -13.84 0.74 21.75
C GLY A 56 -13.43 1.49 20.48
N LYS A 57 -14.31 2.32 19.92
CA LYS A 57 -13.96 3.19 18.78
C LYS A 57 -12.80 4.14 19.11
N SER A 58 -12.85 4.80 20.26
CA SER A 58 -11.78 5.71 20.69
C SER A 58 -10.44 5.01 20.91
N LEU A 59 -10.48 3.76 21.40
CA LEU A 59 -9.30 2.93 21.58
C LEU A 59 -8.72 2.50 20.22
N SER A 60 -9.57 2.00 19.33
CA SER A 60 -9.18 1.62 17.95
C SER A 60 -8.52 2.79 17.22
N ALA A 61 -9.05 4.00 17.36
CA ALA A 61 -8.50 5.19 16.70
C ALA A 61 -7.08 5.52 17.16
N ARG A 62 -6.79 5.29 18.45
CA ARG A 62 -5.46 5.51 19.02
C ARG A 62 -4.45 4.47 18.53
N TRP A 63 -4.91 3.26 18.29
CA TRP A 63 -4.09 2.14 17.80
C TRP A 63 -3.85 2.21 16.30
N GLY A 64 -4.87 2.60 15.53
CA GLY A 64 -4.88 2.56 14.07
C GLY A 64 -4.40 3.85 13.39
N ARG A 65 -4.33 5.00 14.07
CA ARG A 65 -3.89 6.23 13.41
C ARG A 65 -2.37 6.34 13.38
N THR A 66 -1.78 6.21 12.19
CA THR A 66 -0.33 6.29 11.96
C THR A 66 0.11 7.61 11.32
N GLN A 67 -0.80 8.33 10.68
CA GLN A 67 -0.53 9.60 10.01
C GLN A 67 -1.34 10.75 10.63
N SER A 68 -0.79 11.96 10.59
CA SER A 68 -1.47 13.17 11.07
C SER A 68 -1.97 14.08 9.95
N VAL A 69 -1.55 13.85 8.71
CA VAL A 69 -1.81 14.71 7.55
C VAL A 69 -2.29 13.90 6.33
N GLY A 70 -3.00 14.55 5.42
CA GLY A 70 -3.58 13.93 4.22
C GLY A 70 -2.55 13.61 3.14
N LEU A 71 -2.99 12.94 2.07
CA LEU A 71 -2.11 12.50 0.98
C LEU A 71 -1.45 13.68 0.26
N SER A 72 -2.17 14.79 0.06
CA SER A 72 -1.61 16.00 -0.55
C SER A 72 -0.44 16.56 0.25
N GLU A 73 -0.55 16.65 1.58
CA GLU A 73 0.55 17.10 2.42
C GLU A 73 1.70 16.09 2.47
N GLN A 74 1.41 14.78 2.50
CA GLN A 74 2.43 13.73 2.42
C GLN A 74 3.24 13.85 1.12
N LEU A 75 2.57 14.05 -0.02
CA LEU A 75 3.20 14.28 -1.33
C LEU A 75 4.06 15.55 -1.33
N ALA A 76 3.55 16.66 -0.80
CA ALA A 76 4.31 17.92 -0.69
C ALA A 76 5.55 17.79 0.21
N ALA A 77 5.46 16.95 1.25
CA ALA A 77 6.56 16.60 2.14
C ALA A 77 7.59 15.65 1.50
N GLY A 78 7.29 15.08 0.33
CA GLY A 78 8.20 14.25 -0.46
C GLY A 78 7.91 12.75 -0.43
N ILE A 79 6.85 12.29 0.26
CA ILE A 79 6.45 10.89 0.27
C ILE A 79 6.08 10.44 -1.14
N ARG A 80 6.61 9.29 -1.56
CA ARG A 80 6.32 8.69 -2.87
C ARG A 80 5.94 7.21 -2.77
N TYR A 81 6.11 6.59 -1.62
CA TYR A 81 5.60 5.25 -1.34
C TYR A 81 4.43 5.31 -0.37
N PHE A 82 3.30 4.70 -0.74
CA PHE A 82 2.10 4.66 0.07
C PHE A 82 1.72 3.21 0.37
N ASP A 83 1.79 2.82 1.64
CA ASP A 83 1.21 1.57 2.13
C ASP A 83 -0.29 1.75 2.38
N LEU A 84 -1.08 0.91 1.71
CA LEU A 84 -2.53 1.02 1.57
C LEU A 84 -3.19 -0.30 1.97
N ARG A 85 -4.24 -0.17 2.79
CA ARG A 85 -5.12 -1.27 3.18
C ARG A 85 -6.53 -0.93 2.77
N VAL A 86 -7.20 -1.84 2.07
CA VAL A 86 -8.48 -1.57 1.46
C VAL A 86 -9.49 -2.65 1.81
N ILE A 87 -10.71 -2.23 2.11
CA ILE A 87 -11.89 -3.09 2.23
C ILE A 87 -12.96 -2.60 1.24
N ARG A 88 -13.72 -3.50 0.62
CA ARG A 88 -14.99 -3.16 -0.03
C ARG A 88 -16.05 -3.03 1.06
N ARG A 89 -17.05 -2.17 0.89
CA ARG A 89 -18.20 -2.01 1.81
C ARG A 89 -19.54 -2.40 1.14
N ASP A 90 -20.32 -3.30 1.77
CA ASP A 90 -21.36 -4.11 1.10
C ASP A 90 -22.60 -3.25 0.84
N ILE A 91 -22.81 -2.27 1.72
CA ILE A 91 -23.99 -1.42 1.74
C ILE A 91 -24.07 -0.50 0.52
N ASP A 92 -22.91 -0.10 -0.01
CA ASP A 92 -22.78 0.88 -1.09
C ASP A 92 -21.90 0.38 -2.25
N ASP A 93 -21.31 -0.81 -2.09
CA ASP A 93 -20.43 -1.44 -3.06
C ASP A 93 -19.14 -0.65 -3.38
N LEU A 94 -18.70 0.21 -2.44
CA LEU A 94 -17.53 1.07 -2.60
C LEU A 94 -16.31 0.53 -1.86
N CYS A 95 -15.12 1.02 -2.22
CA CYS A 95 -13.87 0.67 -1.56
C CYS A 95 -13.42 1.76 -0.61
N TYR A 96 -12.98 1.36 0.58
CA TYR A 96 -12.51 2.26 1.63
C TYR A 96 -11.13 1.87 2.11
N PHE A 97 -10.32 2.88 2.41
CA PHE A 97 -9.12 2.65 3.20
C PHE A 97 -9.50 2.28 4.64
N VAL A 98 -8.72 1.40 5.27
CA VAL A 98 -8.98 0.93 6.63
C VAL A 98 -7.70 0.78 7.46
N HIS A 99 -7.85 0.94 8.77
CA HIS A 99 -6.91 0.41 9.75
C HIS A 99 -7.61 0.26 11.11
N GLY A 100 -8.29 -0.86 11.33
CA GLY A 100 -9.18 -1.10 12.49
C GLY A 100 -10.47 -0.25 12.50
N GLN A 101 -10.47 0.86 11.75
CA GLN A 101 -11.63 1.69 11.45
C GLN A 101 -11.63 2.09 9.96
N PHE A 102 -12.82 2.41 9.46
CA PHE A 102 -13.00 3.02 8.14
C PHE A 102 -12.38 4.41 8.10
N ALA A 103 -11.57 4.63 7.07
CA ALA A 103 -11.05 5.92 6.66
C ALA A 103 -11.86 6.44 5.44
N LYS A 104 -11.19 7.08 4.50
CA LYS A 104 -11.79 7.65 3.30
C LYS A 104 -12.06 6.61 2.20
N GLU A 105 -13.00 6.94 1.33
CA GLU A 105 -13.25 6.18 0.10
C GLU A 105 -12.02 6.27 -0.81
N VAL A 106 -11.69 5.15 -1.46
CA VAL A 106 -10.44 4.98 -2.21
C VAL A 106 -10.34 5.94 -3.39
N SER A 107 -11.38 6.01 -4.21
CA SER A 107 -11.37 6.80 -5.45
C SER A 107 -11.21 8.28 -5.14
N GLU A 108 -11.94 8.81 -4.15
CA GLU A 108 -11.87 10.19 -3.66
C GLU A 108 -10.42 10.58 -3.31
N GLU A 109 -9.75 9.77 -2.50
CA GLU A 109 -8.38 10.04 -2.06
C GLU A 109 -7.36 9.91 -3.19
N LEU A 110 -7.52 8.92 -4.08
CA LEU A 110 -6.58 8.74 -5.19
C LEU A 110 -6.64 9.87 -6.22
N VAL A 111 -7.76 10.60 -6.31
CA VAL A 111 -7.81 11.84 -7.11
C VAL A 111 -6.77 12.85 -6.63
N SER A 112 -6.53 12.95 -5.31
CA SER A 112 -5.51 13.87 -4.77
C SER A 112 -4.10 13.54 -5.27
N ILE A 113 -3.76 12.25 -5.35
CA ILE A 113 -2.50 11.77 -5.91
C ILE A 113 -2.44 12.08 -7.40
N ARG A 114 -3.51 11.78 -8.15
CA ARG A 114 -3.58 12.07 -9.59
C ARG A 114 -3.36 13.55 -9.88
N SER A 115 -4.03 14.44 -9.15
CA SER A 115 -3.89 15.89 -9.33
C SER A 115 -2.45 16.35 -9.10
N PHE A 116 -1.80 15.86 -8.04
CA PHE A 116 -0.40 16.13 -7.78
C PHE A 116 0.51 15.67 -8.94
N LEU A 117 0.31 14.46 -9.44
CA LEU A 117 1.09 13.91 -10.55
C LEU A 117 0.93 14.70 -11.85
N GLN A 118 -0.29 15.19 -12.13
CA GLN A 118 -0.55 16.04 -13.30
C GLN A 118 0.22 17.37 -13.24
N GLU A 119 0.36 17.94 -12.04
CA GLU A 119 1.13 19.16 -11.83
C GLU A 119 2.64 18.90 -11.82
N HIS A 120 3.06 17.66 -11.58
CA HIS A 120 4.46 17.27 -11.36
C HIS A 120 4.84 16.06 -12.25
N PRO A 121 5.01 16.25 -13.56
CA PRO A 121 5.09 15.17 -14.55
C PRO A 121 6.31 14.23 -14.39
N LYS A 122 7.31 14.63 -13.60
CA LYS A 122 8.51 13.82 -13.32
C LYS A 122 8.51 13.18 -11.93
N GLU A 123 7.45 13.35 -11.17
CA GLU A 123 7.29 12.62 -9.91
C GLU A 123 6.56 11.30 -10.16
N VAL A 124 7.02 10.26 -9.46
CA VAL A 124 6.51 8.88 -9.57
C VAL A 124 6.07 8.41 -8.19
N VAL A 125 4.91 7.75 -8.09
CA VAL A 125 4.41 7.16 -6.85
C VAL A 125 4.31 5.64 -6.93
N LEU A 126 4.53 5.01 -5.79
CA LEU A 126 4.47 3.59 -5.56
C LEU A 126 3.31 3.31 -4.62
N LEU A 127 2.28 2.63 -5.12
CA LEU A 127 1.08 2.31 -4.36
C LEU A 127 1.10 0.83 -3.99
N ASP A 128 1.36 0.56 -2.71
CA ASP A 128 1.43 -0.76 -2.12
C ASP A 128 0.07 -1.14 -1.53
N PHE A 129 -0.69 -1.97 -2.24
CA PHE A 129 -1.92 -2.56 -1.72
C PHE A 129 -1.59 -3.85 -0.96
N ASN A 130 -1.01 -3.64 0.21
CA ASN A 130 -0.48 -4.68 1.08
C ASN A 130 -1.59 -5.61 1.60
N HIS A 131 -2.74 -5.03 1.94
CA HIS A 131 -3.91 -5.80 2.40
C HIS A 131 -5.18 -5.44 1.63
N LEU A 132 -5.76 -6.46 0.98
CA LEU A 132 -7.08 -6.40 0.36
C LEU A 132 -8.03 -7.29 1.16
N TYR A 133 -8.99 -6.67 1.83
CA TYR A 133 -10.01 -7.36 2.61
C TYR A 133 -11.29 -7.52 1.79
N SER A 134 -11.95 -8.67 1.97
CA SER A 134 -13.27 -9.02 1.44
C SER A 134 -14.23 -9.31 2.60
N PHE A 135 -15.52 -9.06 2.41
CA PHE A 135 -16.56 -9.06 3.46
C PHE A 135 -16.71 -10.27 4.36
N PHE A 136 -17.31 -10.00 5.53
CA PHE A 136 -18.35 -10.84 6.14
C PHE A 136 -19.53 -10.00 6.71
N THR A 137 -20.76 -10.52 6.58
CA THR A 137 -22.05 -9.91 6.95
C THR A 137 -22.28 -9.83 8.47
N PRO A 138 -23.06 -8.85 8.99
CA PRO A 138 -23.24 -8.65 10.44
C PRO A 138 -24.13 -9.69 11.16
N ASP A 139 -24.59 -10.75 10.50
CA ASP A 139 -25.49 -11.72 11.14
C ASP A 139 -24.68 -12.71 12.00
N SER A 140 -24.80 -12.51 13.31
CA SER A 140 -23.81 -12.86 14.35
C SER A 140 -23.71 -14.35 14.70
N ALA A 141 -24.23 -15.26 13.88
CA ALA A 141 -24.24 -16.70 14.15
C ALA A 141 -23.21 -17.51 13.35
N SER A 142 -22.72 -17.03 12.20
CA SER A 142 -21.91 -17.85 11.29
C SER A 142 -20.38 -17.59 11.33
N PHE A 143 -19.90 -16.78 12.27
CA PHE A 143 -18.45 -16.60 12.47
C PHE A 143 -17.78 -17.86 13.02
N LEU A 144 -18.43 -18.60 13.94
CA LEU A 144 -17.91 -19.85 14.50
C LEU A 144 -18.05 -21.05 13.55
N GLU A 145 -19.07 -21.06 12.70
CA GLU A 145 -19.34 -22.19 11.80
C GLU A 145 -18.39 -22.21 10.58
N LYS A 146 -17.96 -21.03 10.10
CA LYS A 146 -17.00 -20.89 8.99
C LYS A 146 -15.55 -21.17 9.38
N THR A 147 -15.21 -21.25 10.68
CA THR A 147 -13.88 -21.65 11.14
C THR A 147 -13.69 -23.18 11.15
N ILE A 148 -14.78 -23.96 11.13
CA ILE A 148 -14.73 -25.43 11.31
C ILE A 148 -14.98 -26.22 10.02
N VAL A 149 -15.59 -25.65 8.97
CA VAL A 149 -15.87 -26.39 7.73
C VAL A 149 -15.03 -25.87 6.56
N GLY A 150 -14.16 -26.75 6.05
CA GLY A 150 -13.17 -26.48 5.03
C GLY A 150 -13.72 -26.07 3.65
N VAL A 151 -12.82 -25.40 2.92
CA VAL A 151 -12.61 -25.33 1.46
C VAL A 151 -13.76 -25.83 0.57
N SER A 152 -14.38 -24.92 -0.19
CA SER A 152 -14.78 -25.21 -1.59
C SER A 152 -15.11 -23.94 -2.38
N ASN A 153 -14.58 -23.88 -3.61
CA ASN A 153 -14.78 -23.06 -4.83
C ASN A 153 -15.49 -21.69 -4.83
N HIS A 154 -16.37 -21.37 -3.89
CA HIS A 154 -17.09 -20.08 -3.87
C HIS A 154 -16.19 -18.89 -3.46
N ARG A 155 -15.08 -19.14 -2.77
CA ARG A 155 -14.11 -18.08 -2.43
C ARG A 155 -13.38 -17.55 -3.67
N VAL A 156 -13.08 -18.40 -4.66
CA VAL A 156 -12.22 -18.02 -5.80
C VAL A 156 -12.90 -16.98 -6.69
N GLU A 157 -14.19 -17.15 -7.00
CA GLU A 157 -14.95 -16.19 -7.82
C GLU A 157 -15.18 -14.85 -7.10
N VAL A 158 -15.45 -14.88 -5.79
CA VAL A 158 -15.60 -13.65 -4.98
C VAL A 158 -14.28 -12.88 -4.92
N TYR A 159 -13.15 -13.57 -4.74
CA TYR A 159 -11.83 -12.93 -4.76
C TYR A 159 -11.47 -12.41 -6.16
N ALA A 160 -11.80 -13.14 -7.24
CA ALA A 160 -11.56 -12.69 -8.61
C ALA A 160 -12.40 -11.45 -8.97
N GLY A 161 -13.69 -11.44 -8.63
CA GLY A 161 -14.58 -10.31 -8.84
C GLY A 161 -14.17 -9.07 -8.03
N LEU A 162 -13.73 -9.28 -6.78
CA LEU A 162 -13.22 -8.20 -5.93
C LEU A 162 -11.90 -7.64 -6.45
N MET A 163 -10.97 -8.50 -6.85
CA MET A 163 -9.72 -8.08 -7.47
C MET A 163 -9.98 -7.25 -8.72
N THR A 164 -10.91 -7.71 -9.57
CA THR A 164 -11.34 -6.97 -10.76
C THR A 164 -11.87 -5.60 -10.39
N PHE A 165 -12.73 -5.51 -9.37
CA PHE A 165 -13.28 -4.24 -8.91
C PHE A 165 -12.18 -3.26 -8.47
N TYR A 166 -11.26 -3.71 -7.61
CA TYR A 166 -10.13 -2.89 -7.18
C TYR A 166 -9.30 -2.40 -8.37
N VAL A 167 -8.91 -3.31 -9.26
CA VAL A 167 -8.13 -2.98 -10.45
C VAL A 167 -8.84 -1.95 -11.32
N LEU A 168 -10.15 -2.10 -11.52
CA LEU A 168 -10.94 -1.15 -12.30
C LEU A 168 -10.99 0.23 -11.64
N SER A 169 -11.19 0.34 -10.33
CA SER A 169 -11.14 1.62 -9.62
C SER A 169 -9.81 2.35 -9.83
N PHE A 170 -8.69 1.63 -9.76
CA PHE A 170 -7.37 2.22 -9.98
C PHE A 170 -7.11 2.63 -11.42
N MET A 171 -7.52 1.78 -12.38
CA MET A 171 -7.44 2.10 -13.81
C MET A 171 -8.30 3.30 -14.17
N GLN A 172 -9.45 3.48 -13.52
CA GLN A 172 -10.31 4.64 -13.72
C GLN A 172 -9.66 5.94 -13.24
N VAL A 173 -8.93 5.90 -12.11
CA VAL A 173 -8.26 7.09 -11.57
C VAL A 173 -6.99 7.42 -12.35
N PHE A 174 -6.09 6.45 -12.55
CA PHE A 174 -4.75 6.72 -13.07
C PHE A 174 -4.61 6.49 -14.58
N GLY A 175 -5.41 5.60 -15.16
CA GLY A 175 -5.42 5.33 -16.60
C GLY A 175 -4.01 5.10 -17.17
N SER A 176 -3.61 5.94 -18.11
CA SER A 176 -2.31 5.87 -18.80
C SER A 176 -1.10 6.20 -17.91
N MET A 177 -1.30 6.70 -16.69
CA MET A 177 -0.19 6.94 -15.75
C MET A 177 0.37 5.64 -15.15
N LEU A 178 -0.38 4.53 -15.24
CA LEU A 178 0.00 3.22 -14.69
C LEU A 178 1.09 2.57 -15.53
N PHE A 179 2.24 2.31 -14.91
CA PHE A 179 3.33 1.57 -15.52
C PHE A 179 3.04 0.05 -15.49
N PRO A 180 3.05 -0.63 -16.65
CA PRO A 180 2.74 -2.05 -16.71
C PRO A 180 3.79 -2.90 -15.98
N ARG A 181 3.35 -4.04 -15.46
CA ARG A 181 4.23 -5.07 -14.89
C ARG A 181 5.27 -5.49 -15.92
N SER A 182 6.53 -5.45 -15.52
CA SER A 182 7.67 -5.82 -16.33
C SER A 182 8.50 -6.92 -15.66
N GLU A 183 9.46 -7.48 -16.40
CA GLU A 183 10.40 -8.45 -15.87
C GLU A 183 11.41 -7.83 -14.89
N CYS A 184 11.76 -6.57 -15.13
CA CYS A 184 12.73 -5.81 -14.34
C CYS A 184 12.09 -4.57 -13.72
N ILE A 185 12.60 -4.14 -12.57
CA ILE A 185 12.18 -2.88 -11.94
C ILE A 185 12.67 -1.71 -12.81
N PRO A 186 11.77 -0.79 -13.24
CA PRO A 186 12.17 0.33 -14.09
C PRO A 186 12.98 1.38 -13.32
N SER A 187 13.73 2.20 -14.04
CA SER A 187 14.34 3.46 -13.57
C SER A 187 13.36 4.64 -13.67
N LEU A 188 13.67 5.79 -13.07
CA LEU A 188 12.84 7.00 -13.24
C LEU A 188 12.74 7.42 -14.71
N ASN A 189 13.85 7.33 -15.48
CA ASN A 189 13.84 7.64 -16.91
C ASN A 189 12.90 6.72 -17.70
N ASP A 190 12.88 5.42 -17.41
CA ASP A 190 11.98 4.48 -18.10
C ASP A 190 10.50 4.88 -17.92
N LEU A 191 10.13 5.36 -16.73
CA LEU A 191 8.79 5.89 -16.49
C LEU A 191 8.55 7.20 -17.25
N TRP A 192 9.48 8.15 -17.17
CA TRP A 192 9.33 9.47 -17.81
C TRP A 192 9.24 9.39 -19.33
N ASP A 193 10.06 8.55 -19.96
CA ASP A 193 10.07 8.34 -21.42
C ASP A 193 8.74 7.79 -21.93
N GLY A 194 8.04 7.01 -21.10
CA GLY A 194 6.70 6.49 -21.36
C GLY A 194 5.55 7.34 -20.83
N ALA A 195 5.83 8.51 -20.23
CA ALA A 195 4.85 9.34 -19.51
C ALA A 195 4.07 8.58 -18.41
N PHE A 196 4.69 7.59 -17.80
CA PHE A 196 4.17 6.86 -16.65
C PHE A 196 4.56 7.55 -15.35
N GLN A 197 3.71 7.43 -14.33
CA GLN A 197 3.92 8.07 -13.03
C GLN A 197 3.52 7.19 -11.84
N VAL A 198 2.89 6.04 -12.07
CA VAL A 198 2.32 5.22 -11.00
C VAL A 198 2.72 3.76 -11.19
N ILE A 199 3.31 3.16 -10.17
CA ILE A 199 3.45 1.71 -10.05
C ILE A 199 2.51 1.25 -8.94
N CYS A 200 1.54 0.41 -9.29
CA CYS A 200 0.65 -0.26 -8.33
C CYS A 200 1.08 -1.71 -8.17
N PHE A 201 1.18 -2.18 -6.93
CA PHE A 201 1.42 -3.59 -6.64
C PHE A 201 0.48 -4.12 -5.55
N LEU A 202 0.23 -5.42 -5.63
CA LEU A 202 -0.71 -6.15 -4.79
C LEU A 202 0.00 -7.35 -4.16
N HIS A 203 -0.38 -7.66 -2.92
CA HIS A 203 0.07 -8.87 -2.23
C HIS A 203 -0.80 -10.09 -2.56
N ALA A 204 -1.15 -10.23 -3.85
CA ALA A 204 -2.00 -11.27 -4.38
C ALA A 204 -1.63 -11.58 -5.83
N GLN A 205 -2.03 -12.76 -6.29
CA GLN A 205 -1.93 -13.10 -7.72
C GLN A 205 -2.96 -12.31 -8.51
N THR A 206 -2.57 -11.88 -9.71
CA THR A 206 -3.43 -11.15 -10.62
C THR A 206 -2.99 -11.35 -12.07
N GLU A 207 -3.98 -11.44 -12.96
CA GLU A 207 -3.78 -11.48 -14.41
C GLU A 207 -3.65 -10.08 -15.00
N SER A 208 -3.97 -9.03 -14.24
CA SER A 208 -3.88 -7.65 -14.71
C SER A 208 -2.43 -7.27 -15.06
N PRO A 209 -2.15 -6.84 -16.30
CA PRO A 209 -0.79 -6.50 -16.71
C PRO A 209 -0.33 -5.16 -16.12
N VAL A 210 -1.22 -4.34 -15.54
CA VAL A 210 -0.88 -3.05 -14.92
C VAL A 210 -0.71 -3.16 -13.40
N MET A 211 -0.85 -4.36 -12.85
CA MET A 211 -0.65 -4.63 -11.42
C MET A 211 0.55 -5.52 -11.21
N TRP A 212 1.50 -5.00 -10.45
CA TRP A 212 2.67 -5.74 -10.02
C TRP A 212 2.30 -6.68 -8.86
N THR A 213 3.01 -7.80 -8.74
CA THR A 213 2.75 -8.82 -7.71
C THR A 213 3.88 -8.84 -6.68
N CYS A 214 3.61 -9.44 -5.52
CA CYS A 214 4.60 -9.66 -4.46
C CYS A 214 5.83 -10.47 -4.90
N GLU A 215 5.74 -11.20 -6.03
CA GLU A 215 6.86 -11.90 -6.64
C GLU A 215 7.89 -10.95 -7.27
N LYS A 216 7.42 -9.82 -7.84
CA LYS A 216 8.24 -8.79 -8.47
C LYS A 216 8.64 -7.68 -7.51
N ILE A 217 7.70 -7.20 -6.70
CA ILE A 217 7.93 -6.17 -5.69
C ILE A 217 7.44 -6.69 -4.35
N SER A 218 8.36 -6.91 -3.42
CA SER A 218 8.07 -7.34 -2.07
C SER A 218 8.27 -6.16 -1.10
N SER A 219 7.33 -5.99 -0.17
CA SER A 219 7.45 -5.05 0.95
C SER A 219 7.41 -5.83 2.27
N PRO A 220 8.51 -6.48 2.67
CA PRO A 220 8.52 -7.27 3.89
C PRO A 220 8.52 -6.33 5.11
N TRP A 221 7.66 -6.65 6.09
CA TRP A 221 7.50 -5.87 7.32
C TRP A 221 7.97 -6.67 8.53
N PRO A 222 8.81 -6.10 9.41
CA PRO A 222 9.34 -6.80 10.59
C PRO A 222 8.27 -7.11 11.64
N ASN A 223 7.14 -6.39 11.63
CA ASN A 223 6.00 -6.58 12.54
C ASN A 223 6.41 -6.74 14.00
N THR A 224 7.29 -5.85 14.47
CA THR A 224 7.83 -5.88 15.83
C THR A 224 7.93 -4.47 16.40
N VAL A 225 7.73 -4.36 17.71
CA VAL A 225 7.99 -3.14 18.49
C VAL A 225 9.37 -3.17 19.16
N ASP A 226 10.06 -4.30 19.07
CA ASP A 226 11.39 -4.50 19.62
C ASP A 226 12.46 -3.96 18.67
N VAL A 227 13.29 -3.05 19.18
CA VAL A 227 14.30 -2.32 18.40
C VAL A 227 15.35 -3.27 17.83
N ASP A 228 15.79 -4.26 18.62
CA ASP A 228 16.85 -5.18 18.21
C ASP A 228 16.37 -6.13 17.12
N ASN A 229 15.13 -6.62 17.23
CA ASN A 229 14.47 -7.40 16.18
C ASN A 229 14.28 -6.58 14.90
N LEU A 230 13.93 -5.29 15.01
CA LEU A 230 13.83 -4.39 13.86
C LEU A 230 15.19 -4.23 13.19
N ILE A 231 16.25 -3.93 13.95
CA ILE A 231 17.61 -3.78 13.42
C ILE A 231 18.08 -5.08 12.79
N LEU A 232 17.85 -6.22 13.45
CA LEU A 232 18.18 -7.54 12.91
C LEU A 232 17.46 -7.79 11.59
N PHE A 233 16.15 -7.51 11.53
CA PHE A 233 15.38 -7.65 10.30
C PHE A 233 15.94 -6.78 9.17
N LEU A 234 16.25 -5.50 9.44
CA LEU A 234 16.84 -4.59 8.46
C LEU A 234 18.22 -5.05 7.98
N ASN A 235 19.02 -5.64 8.86
CA ASN A 235 20.33 -6.21 8.51
C ASN A 235 20.20 -7.50 7.68
N LEU A 236 19.16 -8.29 7.91
CA LEU A 236 18.84 -9.51 7.13
C LEU A 236 18.16 -9.19 5.79
N HIS A 237 17.52 -8.03 5.69
CA HIS A 237 16.89 -7.50 4.48
C HIS A 237 17.51 -6.13 4.14
N PRO A 238 18.85 -6.06 3.94
CA PRO A 238 19.49 -4.80 3.66
C PRO A 238 18.88 -4.23 2.38
N PRO A 239 18.68 -2.90 2.29
CA PRO A 239 18.12 -2.30 1.09
C PRO A 239 18.81 -2.80 -0.17
N TRP A 240 20.14 -3.03 -0.17
CA TRP A 240 20.86 -3.76 -1.23
C TRP A 240 22.15 -4.41 -0.70
N VAL A 241 22.56 -5.51 -1.33
CA VAL A 241 23.96 -5.97 -1.35
C VAL A 241 24.81 -4.83 -1.93
N PHE A 242 25.91 -4.48 -1.27
CA PHE A 242 26.88 -3.48 -1.72
C PHE A 242 27.26 -3.67 -3.20
N VAL A 243 26.66 -2.89 -4.11
CA VAL A 243 27.13 -2.75 -5.48
C VAL A 243 28.20 -1.68 -5.46
N THR A 244 29.47 -2.08 -5.44
CA THR A 244 30.54 -1.18 -5.90
C THR A 244 30.24 -0.84 -7.36
N PHE A 245 30.50 0.41 -7.77
CA PHE A 245 30.23 0.95 -9.12
C PHE A 245 30.76 0.08 -10.29
N GLU A 246 31.59 -0.93 -10.02
CA GLU A 246 32.24 -1.79 -11.00
C GLU A 246 31.37 -2.95 -11.54
N ASN A 247 30.18 -3.23 -10.98
CA ASN A 247 29.42 -4.46 -11.31
C ASN A 247 27.98 -4.28 -11.83
N LEU A 248 27.60 -3.08 -12.29
CA LEU A 248 26.24 -2.78 -12.76
C LEU A 248 25.78 -3.61 -13.99
N SER A 249 26.68 -4.21 -14.77
CA SER A 249 26.34 -4.94 -15.99
C SER A 249 25.87 -6.39 -15.78
N SER A 250 25.94 -6.92 -14.55
CA SER A 250 25.68 -8.35 -14.27
C SER A 250 24.47 -8.65 -13.38
N TYR A 251 23.82 -7.63 -12.80
CA TYR A 251 22.66 -7.83 -11.91
C TYR A 251 21.33 -7.59 -12.63
N ASN A 252 20.63 -8.69 -12.91
CA ASN A 252 19.20 -8.69 -13.20
C ASN A 252 18.45 -8.40 -11.89
N VAL A 253 18.16 -7.12 -11.60
CA VAL A 253 17.34 -6.71 -10.45
C VAL A 253 15.87 -6.98 -10.77
N THR A 254 15.52 -8.26 -10.84
CA THR A 254 14.17 -8.74 -11.19
C THR A 254 13.20 -8.70 -10.01
N LYS A 255 13.72 -8.42 -8.80
CA LYS A 255 12.94 -8.37 -7.57
C LYS A 255 13.36 -7.21 -6.69
N TRP A 256 12.39 -6.42 -6.22
CA TRP A 256 12.60 -5.36 -5.22
C TRP A 256 12.14 -5.82 -3.84
N SER A 257 12.93 -5.57 -2.80
CA SER A 257 12.51 -5.67 -1.39
C SER A 257 12.76 -4.35 -0.68
N GLY A 258 11.73 -3.57 -0.40
CA GLY A 258 11.83 -2.33 0.36
C GLY A 258 11.48 -2.55 1.84
N ALA A 259 12.34 -2.12 2.76
CA ALA A 259 12.02 -2.06 4.18
C ALA A 259 11.71 -0.61 4.58
N ILE A 260 10.52 -0.37 5.14
CA ILE A 260 10.13 0.96 5.62
C ILE A 260 10.40 1.04 7.12
N GLY A 261 11.26 1.98 7.51
CA GLY A 261 11.46 2.31 8.92
C GLY A 261 10.31 3.18 9.40
N GLN A 262 9.48 2.67 10.33
CA GLN A 262 8.54 3.49 11.07
C GLN A 262 9.12 3.94 12.42
N ARG A 263 8.61 5.07 12.90
CA ARG A 263 8.81 5.52 14.28
C ARG A 263 8.09 4.54 15.22
N ILE A 264 8.87 3.90 16.09
CA ILE A 264 8.40 2.97 17.11
C ILE A 264 7.47 3.73 18.06
N GLY A 265 6.18 3.39 18.07
CA GLY A 265 5.25 3.83 19.10
C GLY A 265 3.81 4.06 18.63
N SER A 266 2.97 3.04 18.78
CA SER A 266 1.56 3.22 19.11
C SER A 266 1.08 2.00 19.89
N TRP A 267 0.91 2.21 21.19
CA TRP A 267 0.29 1.30 22.17
C TRP A 267 -1.22 1.26 22.00
#